data_AF-A0A955D764-F1
#
_entry.id   AF-A0A955D764-F1
#
_cell.length_a   1.000
_cell.length_b   1.000
_cell.length_c   1.000
_cell.angle_alpha   90.00
_cell.angle_beta   90.00
_cell.angle_gamma   90.00
#
_symmetry.space_group_name_H-M   'P 1'
#
loop_
_entity.id
_entity.type
_entity.pdbx_description
1 polymer ?
#
loop_
_entity_poly.entity_id
_entity_poly.type
_entity_poly.pdbx_seq_one_letter_code
_entity_poly.pdbx_strand_id
1 'polypeptide(L)' 'QWDGCCIGVPPTPYDAVEVVLERPISLVREQLNYGTITGVLEVDPYLVNNWLVGLYVLKDADVASAGARNWSPAAVPN' A
#
# COMPACT_ATOMS: atom_id res chain seq x y z
N GLN A 1 -5.38 21.30 9.59
CA GLN A 1 -4.95 21.78 8.26
C GLN A 1 -4.51 20.53 7.52
N TRP A 2 -5.09 20.24 6.36
CA TRP A 2 -4.85 19.00 5.60
C TRP A 2 -3.60 19.20 4.75
N ASP A 3 -2.53 18.48 5.06
CA ASP A 3 -1.27 18.38 4.34
C ASP A 3 -1.47 17.41 3.15
N GLY A 4 -2.11 17.94 2.11
CA GLY A 4 -2.59 17.16 0.97
C GLY A 4 -1.58 16.17 0.41
N CYS A 5 -1.94 14.87 0.47
CA CYS A 5 -1.44 13.74 -0.33
C CYS A 5 -0.15 14.08 -1.10
N CYS A 6 0.96 14.15 -0.37
CA CYS A 6 2.13 14.99 -0.66
C CYS A 6 2.42 15.24 -2.16
N ILE A 7 2.00 16.45 -2.62
CA ILE A 7 2.26 17.14 -3.92
C ILE A 7 1.33 16.81 -5.11
N GLY A 8 0.11 16.27 -4.92
CA GLY A 8 -0.81 16.07 -6.05
C GLY A 8 -2.29 15.90 -5.73
N VAL A 9 -3.12 15.94 -6.78
CA VAL A 9 -4.49 15.41 -6.70
C VAL A 9 -4.35 13.92 -6.36
N PRO A 10 -5.05 13.42 -5.33
CA PRO A 10 -4.96 12.01 -4.96
C PRO A 10 -5.34 11.11 -6.15
N PRO A 11 -4.74 9.91 -6.26
CA PRO A 11 -5.11 8.97 -7.31
C PRO A 11 -6.60 8.66 -7.25
N THR A 12 -7.19 8.38 -8.41
CA THR A 12 -8.59 7.92 -8.44
C THR A 12 -8.67 6.50 -7.87
N PRO A 13 -9.86 6.02 -7.48
CA PRO A 13 -10.04 4.63 -7.05
C PRO A 13 -9.59 3.58 -8.09
N TYR A 14 -9.50 3.97 -9.36
CA TYR A 14 -9.03 3.13 -10.46
C TYR A 14 -7.50 3.08 -10.56
N ASP A 15 -6.80 4.05 -9.97
CA ASP A 15 -5.35 4.21 -10.02
C ASP A 15 -4.66 3.79 -8.70
N ALA A 16 -5.44 3.36 -7.71
CA ALA A 16 -4.98 2.97 -6.38
C ALA A 16 -5.33 1.51 -6.07
N VAL A 17 -4.45 0.86 -5.30
CA VAL A 17 -4.64 -0.50 -4.79
C VAL A 17 -4.41 -0.48 -3.29
N GLU A 18 -5.39 -0.96 -2.53
CA GLU A 18 -5.21 -1.21 -1.10
C GLU A 18 -4.42 -2.50 -0.89
N VAL A 19 -3.47 -2.51 0.03
CA VAL A 19 -2.59 -3.66 0.27
C VAL A 19 -2.73 -4.14 1.70
N VAL A 20 -3.12 -5.41 1.86
CA VAL A 20 -3.19 -6.08 3.16
C VAL A 20 -2.01 -7.04 3.28
N LEU A 21 -1.00 -6.63 4.04
CA LEU A 21 0.23 -7.43 4.22
C LEU A 21 -0.03 -8.63 5.14
N GLU A 22 0.50 -9.80 4.77
CA GLU A 22 0.41 -11.03 5.57
C GLU A 22 1.14 -10.89 6.91
N ARG A 23 2.21 -10.08 6.93
CA ARG A 23 3.04 -9.82 8.11
C ARG A 23 3.39 -8.34 8.24
N PRO A 24 3.58 -7.83 9.47
CA PRO A 24 4.09 -6.49 9.67
C PRO A 24 5.46 -6.31 8.99
N ILE A 25 5.73 -5.11 8.48
CA ILE A 25 7.03 -4.74 7.92
C ILE A 25 7.63 -3.62 8.77
N SER A 26 8.95 -3.62 8.92
CA SER A 26 9.66 -2.52 9.59
C SER A 26 10.16 -1.52 8.56
N LEU A 27 9.74 -0.27 8.70
CA LEU A 27 10.21 0.84 7.89
C LEU A 27 11.17 1.67 8.72
N VAL A 28 12.47 1.39 8.63
CA VAL A 28 13.48 2.25 9.28
C VAL A 28 13.48 3.60 8.55
N ARG A 29 13.05 4.67 9.22
CA ARG A 29 12.90 6.03 8.66
C ARG A 29 11.83 6.14 7.55
N GLU A 30 10.70 5.47 7.77
CA GLU A 30 9.34 5.84 7.35
C GLU A 30 8.95 5.95 5.86
N GLN A 31 9.77 5.62 4.86
CA GLN A 31 9.29 5.69 3.46
C GLN A 31 9.69 4.50 2.57
N LEU A 32 8.67 3.76 2.12
CA LEU A 32 8.71 2.96 0.90
C LEU A 32 8.42 3.88 -0.29
N ASN A 33 9.45 4.19 -1.08
CA ASN A 33 9.29 5.03 -2.27
C ASN A 33 8.77 4.22 -3.47
N TYR A 34 9.37 3.05 -3.69
CA TYR A 34 9.00 2.14 -4.77
C TYR A 34 9.45 0.72 -4.42
N GLY A 35 8.77 -0.27 -4.99
CA GLY A 35 9.05 -1.68 -4.75
C GLY A 35 8.12 -2.60 -5.52
N THR A 36 8.24 -3.89 -5.26
CA THR A 36 7.38 -4.95 -5.75
C THR A 36 6.67 -5.59 -4.57
N ILE A 37 5.35 -5.61 -4.63
CA ILE A 37 4.48 -6.32 -3.69
C ILE A 37 3.79 -7.43 -4.49
N THR A 38 3.70 -8.62 -3.93
CA THR A 38 3.02 -9.78 -4.53
C THR A 38 1.96 -10.30 -3.57
N GLY A 39 0.81 -10.67 -4.11
CA GLY A 39 -0.33 -11.17 -3.35
C GLY A 39 -1.47 -11.57 -4.29
N VAL A 40 -2.66 -11.75 -3.74
CA VAL A 40 -3.88 -12.06 -4.49
C VAL A 40 -4.63 -10.77 -4.79
N LEU A 41 -4.72 -10.41 -6.07
CA LEU A 41 -5.46 -9.22 -6.50
C LEU A 41 -6.95 -9.53 -6.62
N GLU A 42 -7.76 -8.76 -5.91
CA GLU A 42 -9.22 -8.82 -5.95
C GLU A 42 -9.81 -7.49 -6.43
N VAL A 43 -10.94 -7.59 -7.15
CA VAL A 43 -11.78 -6.44 -7.48
C VAL A 43 -12.91 -6.38 -6.45
N ASP A 44 -12.82 -5.42 -5.52
CA ASP A 44 -13.74 -5.25 -4.39
C ASP A 44 -14.13 -3.77 -4.25
N PRO A 45 -15.24 -3.33 -4.89
CA PRO A 45 -15.65 -1.93 -4.89
C PRO A 45 -16.07 -1.45 -3.49
N TYR A 46 -15.32 -0.51 -2.93
CA TYR A 46 -15.67 0.16 -1.67
C TYR A 46 -16.44 1.46 -1.93
N LEU A 47 -17.71 1.47 -1.52
CA LEU A 47 -18.64 2.58 -1.75
C LEU A 47 -18.96 3.31 -0.44
N VAL A 48 -18.89 4.64 -0.46
CA VAL A 48 -19.37 5.52 0.61
C VAL A 48 -20.41 6.47 0.03
N ASN A 49 -21.65 6.44 0.52
CA ASN A 49 -22.75 7.25 -0.03
C ASN A 49 -22.91 7.09 -1.56
N ASN A 50 -22.71 5.88 -2.07
CA ASN A 50 -22.74 5.56 -3.51
C ASN A 50 -21.59 6.19 -4.35
N TRP A 51 -20.55 6.70 -3.69
CA TRP A 51 -19.30 7.12 -4.33
C TRP A 51 -18.25 6.01 -4.21
N LEU A 52 -17.59 5.69 -5.32
CA LEU A 52 -16.45 4.76 -5.33
C LEU A 52 -15.24 5.42 -4.69
N VAL A 53 -14.70 4.78 -3.66
CA VAL A 53 -13.52 5.25 -2.90
C VAL A 53 -12.33 4.31 -3.10
N GLY A 54 -12.58 3.01 -3.31
CA GLY A 54 -11.56 2.01 -3.63
C GLY A 54 -12.14 0.94 -4.54
N LEU A 55 -11.29 0.30 -5.34
CA LEU A 55 -11.71 -0.73 -6.30
C LEU A 55 -10.89 -2.03 -6.21
N TYR A 56 -9.61 -1.91 -5.90
CA TYR A 56 -8.69 -3.03 -5.92
C TYR A 56 -8.08 -3.26 -4.54
N VAL A 57 -8.07 -4.52 -4.12
CA VAL A 57 -7.40 -4.97 -2.88
C VAL A 57 -6.40 -6.06 -3.24
N LEU A 58 -5.19 -5.96 -2.72
CA LEU A 58 -4.16 -6.99 -2.78
C LEU A 58 -4.07 -7.67 -1.42
N LYS A 59 -4.60 -8.90 -1.32
CA LYS A 59 -4.61 -9.71 -0.09
C LYS A 59 -3.40 -10.63 -0.02
N ASP A 60 -3.14 -11.15 1.19
CA ASP A 60 -2.04 -12.07 1.50
C ASP A 60 -0.71 -11.57 0.92
N ALA A 61 -0.49 -10.25 1.08
CA ALA A 61 0.56 -9.57 0.36
C ALA A 61 1.90 -9.66 1.10
N ASP A 62 2.97 -9.90 0.35
CA ASP A 62 4.35 -9.83 0.82
C ASP A 62 5.17 -8.91 -0.09
N VAL A 63 6.19 -8.28 0.48
CA VAL A 63 7.04 -7.36 -0.27
C VAL A 63 8.22 -8.13 -0.84
N ALA A 64 8.13 -8.43 -2.14
CA ALA A 64 9.15 -9.17 -2.88
C ALA A 64 10.46 -8.37 -3.04
N SER A 65 10.37 -7.05 -3.22
CA SER A 65 11.54 -6.17 -3.23
C SER A 65 11.15 -4.73 -2.91
N ALA A 66 12.06 -3.96 -2.32
CA ALA A 66 11.86 -2.54 -2.12
C ALA A 66 13.13 -1.78 -2.49
N GLY A 67 12.97 -0.73 -3.31
CA GLY A 67 14.04 0.21 -3.63
C GLY A 67 14.26 1.26 -2.53
N ALA A 68 13.99 0.91 -1.28
CA ALA A 68 14.21 1.77 -0.13
C ALA A 68 15.59 1.46 0.46
N ARG A 69 16.45 2.49 0.61
CA ARG A 69 17.78 2.35 1.22
C ARG A 69 17.76 1.79 2.66
N ASN A 70 16.58 1.74 3.28
CA ASN A 70 16.38 1.36 4.68
C ASN A 70 15.44 0.15 4.84
N TRP A 71 15.12 -0.57 3.76
CA TRP A 71 14.36 -1.82 3.83
C TRP A 71 15.27 -2.95 4.33
N SER A 72 14.81 -3.70 5.34
CA SER A 72 15.44 -4.97 5.74
C SER A 72 14.38 -6.07 5.80
N PRO A 73 14.56 -7.20 5.10
CA PRO A 73 13.64 -8.34 5.17
C PRO A 73 13.63 -9.04 6.54
N ALA A 74 14.54 -8.67 7.46
CA ALA A 74 14.78 -9.36 8.73
C ALA A 74 14.22 -8.63 9.97
N ALA A 75 13.47 -7.54 9.80
CA ALA A 75 13.17 -6.61 10.89
C ALA A 75 11.80 -6.81 11.57
N VAL A 76 11.21 -8.01 11.50
CA VAL A 76 10.00 -8.35 12.29
C VAL A 76 10.46 -9.10 13.55
N PRO A 77 10.49 -8.46 14.74
CA PRO A 77 10.71 -9.21 15.98
C PRO A 77 9.51 -10.13 16.23
N ASN A 78 9.78 -11.33 16.75
CA ASN A 78 8.78 -12.25 17.27
C ASN A 78 7.87 -11.59 18.32
#